data_AF-A0A1F3QEI9-F1
#
_entry.id   AF-A0A1F3QEI9-F1
#
_cell.length_a   1.000
_cell.length_b   1.000
_cell.length_c   1.000
_cell.angle_alpha   90.00
_cell.angle_beta   90.00
_cell.angle_gamma   90.00
#
_symmetry.space_group_name_H-M   'P 1'
#
loop_
_entity.id
_entity.type
_entity.pdbx_description
1 polymer ?
#
loop_
_entity_poly.entity_id
_entity_poly.type
_entity_poly.pdbx_seq_one_letter_code
_entity_poly.pdbx_strand_id
1 'polypeptide(L)'
;MKHLVLLYFICGLMISCGNKQQGSGQKVKAETPSALKDNSLDISYSRSSSDLVDELYKELVDNTPELKKLEDDIADFDKIQKTPAQKFQSFDSKSSNYYSSANQKIESINDSLLRDKIISYITVSSNNYKSKTNELINLLNTIDKNSLTINDYHLVLKILNTIPLIEKYQVDNFPNKTEFKDIIINQQKLTKRIDSLTVKHL
;
A
#
# COMPACT_ATOMS: atom_id res chain seq x y z
N MET A 1 -47.94 -38.84 17.27
CA MET A 1 -46.89 -39.79 17.70
C MET A 1 -45.78 -39.79 16.65
N LYS A 2 -44.55 -39.49 17.09
CA LYS A 2 -43.25 -39.69 16.39
C LYS A 2 -43.15 -38.89 15.07
N HIS A 3 -42.58 -37.69 15.03
CA HIS A 3 -41.22 -37.33 15.45
C HIS A 3 -41.18 -35.88 15.96
N LEU A 4 -41.17 -35.73 17.28
CA LEU A 4 -41.00 -34.48 18.03
C LEU A 4 -39.78 -34.60 18.96
N VAL A 5 -38.67 -35.13 18.45
CA VAL A 5 -37.44 -35.32 19.22
C VAL A 5 -36.26 -35.01 18.33
N LEU A 6 -35.92 -33.73 18.20
CA LEU A 6 -34.52 -33.27 18.05
C LEU A 6 -34.42 -31.76 18.35
N LEU A 7 -34.98 -31.33 19.47
CA LEU A 7 -34.75 -29.99 20.04
C LEU A 7 -34.50 -30.14 21.53
N TYR A 8 -33.27 -30.52 21.88
CA TYR A 8 -32.57 -30.24 23.14
C TYR A 8 -31.34 -31.15 23.21
N PHE A 9 -30.22 -30.72 22.62
CA PHE A 9 -28.93 -31.27 23.00
C PHE A 9 -27.87 -30.16 22.98
N ILE A 10 -27.57 -29.70 24.20
CA ILE A 10 -26.33 -29.05 24.62
C ILE A 10 -26.21 -27.55 24.27
N CYS A 11 -27.03 -26.79 24.99
CA CYS A 11 -26.57 -25.55 25.63
C CYS A 11 -25.95 -25.96 26.97
N GLY A 12 -24.64 -25.78 27.15
CA GLY A 12 -23.99 -25.97 28.45
C GLY A 12 -22.57 -26.51 28.40
N LEU A 13 -21.60 -25.68 27.97
CA LEU A 13 -20.21 -25.75 28.43
C LEU A 13 -19.62 -24.33 28.44
N MET A 14 -20.12 -23.50 29.34
CA MET A 14 -19.35 -22.38 29.89
C MET A 14 -18.91 -22.82 31.29
N ILE A 15 -17.61 -23.07 31.43
CA ILE A 15 -16.71 -22.84 32.59
C ILE A 15 -15.48 -23.73 32.39
N SER A 16 -14.36 -23.12 31.99
CA SER A 16 -13.07 -23.41 32.61
C SER A 16 -12.16 -22.20 32.48
N CYS A 17 -11.96 -21.53 33.61
CA CYS A 17 -10.95 -20.51 33.81
C CYS A 17 -9.56 -21.16 33.88
N GLY A 18 -8.55 -20.44 33.38
CA GLY A 18 -7.23 -20.44 33.99
C GLY A 18 -6.15 -21.19 33.24
N ASN A 19 -5.67 -20.62 32.13
CA ASN A 19 -4.23 -20.68 31.87
C ASN A 19 -3.77 -19.33 31.32
N LYS A 20 -3.11 -18.54 32.18
CA LYS A 20 -2.33 -17.39 31.74
C LYS A 20 -1.12 -17.95 31.00
N GLN A 21 -1.27 -18.20 29.70
CA GLN A 21 -0.12 -18.26 28.82
C GLN A 21 0.45 -16.85 28.74
N GLN A 22 1.50 -16.65 29.53
CA GLN A 22 2.45 -15.57 29.39
C GLN A 22 3.24 -15.83 28.09
N GLY A 23 2.58 -15.61 26.95
CA GLY A 23 3.26 -15.40 25.68
C GLY A 23 3.92 -14.04 25.75
N SER A 24 5.24 -14.02 25.57
CA SER A 24 6.09 -12.84 25.58
C SER A 24 5.74 -11.89 24.43
N GLY A 25 4.63 -11.18 24.54
CA GLY A 25 4.44 -9.91 23.85
C GLY A 25 5.37 -8.92 24.51
N GLN A 26 6.45 -8.59 23.81
CA GLN A 26 7.42 -7.56 24.18
C GLN A 26 6.61 -6.28 24.45
N LYS A 27 6.42 -5.94 25.73
CA LYS A 27 5.83 -4.66 26.14
C LYS A 27 6.84 -3.58 25.78
N VAL A 28 6.78 -3.10 24.55
CA VAL A 28 7.36 -1.81 24.19
C VAL A 28 6.64 -0.81 25.08
N LYS A 29 7.38 -0.14 25.98
CA LYS A 29 6.86 1.00 26.73
C LYS A 29 6.32 1.98 25.70
N ALA A 30 5.00 2.15 25.66
CA ALA A 30 4.33 2.99 24.68
C ALA A 30 4.57 4.47 25.01
N GLU A 31 5.76 4.96 24.68
CA GLU A 31 5.98 6.38 24.46
C GLU A 31 5.29 6.77 23.15
N THR A 32 4.72 7.99 23.10
CA THR A 32 4.12 8.53 21.88
C THR A 32 5.14 8.44 20.74
N PRO A 33 4.78 7.88 19.57
CA PRO A 33 5.66 7.84 18.40
C PRO A 33 6.26 9.20 18.11
N SER A 34 7.52 9.23 17.66
CA SER A 34 8.24 10.48 17.39
C SER A 34 7.57 11.30 16.31
N ALA A 35 6.99 10.66 15.30
CA ALA A 35 6.15 11.26 14.25
C ALA A 35 4.91 11.99 14.79
N LEU A 36 4.47 11.68 16.01
CA LEU A 36 3.30 12.31 16.66
C LEU A 36 3.68 13.27 17.78
N LYS A 37 4.98 13.50 18.02
CA LYS A 37 5.42 14.52 18.98
C LYS A 37 5.38 15.89 18.31
N ASP A 38 4.49 16.75 18.78
CA ASP A 38 4.49 18.15 18.37
C ASP A 38 5.75 18.83 18.92
N ASN A 39 6.63 19.25 18.01
CA ASN A 39 7.65 20.24 18.35
C ASN A 39 6.92 21.57 18.54
N SER A 40 6.69 21.93 19.80
CA SER A 40 5.90 23.08 20.19
C SER A 40 6.37 24.37 19.51
N LEU A 41 5.41 25.05 18.87
CA LEU A 41 5.42 26.49 18.57
C LEU A 41 6.48 26.99 17.57
N ASP A 42 6.55 26.38 16.39
CA ASP A 42 7.04 27.09 15.21
C ASP A 42 6.04 26.92 14.07
N ILE A 43 5.26 27.97 13.81
CA ILE A 43 4.48 28.12 12.57
C ILE A 43 5.50 28.38 11.46
N SER A 44 6.24 27.34 11.12
CA SER A 44 7.16 27.28 10.01
C SER A 44 6.52 26.34 9.00
N TYR A 45 6.14 26.91 7.86
CA TYR A 45 5.76 26.17 6.65
C TYR A 45 6.93 25.27 6.22
N SER A 46 7.11 24.13 6.87
CA SER A 46 8.16 23.16 6.55
C SER A 46 7.65 22.22 5.47
N ARG A 47 8.13 22.50 4.26
CA ARG A 47 7.98 21.70 3.05
C ARG A 47 8.71 20.36 3.19
N SER A 48 8.03 19.39 3.77
CA SER A 48 8.20 17.97 3.50
C SER A 48 6.98 17.29 4.09
N SER A 49 5.91 17.20 3.30
CA SER A 49 4.73 16.38 3.63
C SER A 49 5.14 14.92 3.55
N SER A 50 5.95 14.45 4.48
CA SER A 50 6.15 13.03 4.71
C SER A 50 4.81 12.42 5.11
N ASP A 51 4.49 11.29 4.49
CA ASP A 51 3.24 10.59 4.75
C ASP A 51 3.27 10.01 6.18
N LEU A 52 2.31 10.41 7.02
CA LEU A 52 2.28 10.04 8.44
C LEU A 52 2.12 8.52 8.65
N VAL A 53 1.48 7.81 7.71
CA VAL A 53 1.39 6.34 7.77
C VAL A 53 2.77 5.74 7.57
N ASP A 54 3.54 6.23 6.59
CA ASP A 54 4.90 5.75 6.36
C ASP A 54 5.85 6.07 7.53
N GLU A 55 5.74 7.25 8.16
CA GLU A 55 6.55 7.60 9.33
C GLU A 55 6.26 6.70 10.54
N LEU A 56 4.98 6.52 10.86
CA LEU A 56 4.55 5.64 11.95
C LEU A 56 4.93 4.19 11.69
N TYR A 57 4.76 3.72 10.46
CA TYR A 57 5.15 2.37 10.09
C TYR A 57 6.67 2.19 10.13
N LYS A 58 7.46 3.19 9.74
CA LYS A 58 8.92 3.16 9.87
C LYS A 58 9.36 2.98 11.32
N GLU A 59 8.74 3.70 12.26
CA GLU A 59 9.03 3.50 13.69
C GLU A 59 8.69 2.07 14.14
N LEU A 60 7.63 1.45 13.62
CA LEU A 60 7.32 0.05 13.90
C LEU A 60 8.36 -0.90 13.31
N VAL A 61 8.79 -0.68 12.07
CA VAL A 61 9.86 -1.45 11.40
C VAL A 61 11.16 -1.39 12.18
N ASP A 62 11.57 -0.20 12.63
CA ASP A 62 12.82 0.00 13.37
C ASP A 62 12.84 -0.75 14.72
N ASN A 63 11.66 -1.04 15.29
CA ASN A 63 11.50 -1.71 16.58
C ASN A 63 11.02 -3.18 16.49
N THR A 64 10.63 -3.66 15.30
CA THR A 64 10.02 -4.99 15.13
C THR A 64 10.84 -5.83 14.13
N PRO A 65 11.60 -6.83 14.59
CA PRO A 65 12.46 -7.64 13.72
C PRO A 65 11.73 -8.31 12.56
N GLU A 66 10.49 -8.76 12.78
CA GLU A 66 9.68 -9.38 11.72
C GLU A 66 9.33 -8.39 10.61
N LEU A 67 8.94 -7.17 10.96
CA LEU A 67 8.63 -6.12 9.97
C LEU A 67 9.89 -5.68 9.22
N LYS A 68 11.01 -5.55 9.91
CA LYS A 68 12.30 -5.24 9.27
C LYS A 68 12.69 -6.29 8.24
N LYS A 69 12.58 -7.57 8.60
CA LYS A 69 12.86 -8.66 7.67
C LYS A 69 11.92 -8.62 6.46
N LEU A 70 10.64 -8.32 6.66
CA LEU A 70 9.69 -8.18 5.55
C LEU A 70 10.09 -7.05 4.59
N GLU A 71 10.51 -5.89 5.09
CA GLU A 71 10.97 -4.79 4.24
C GLU A 71 12.24 -5.17 3.45
N ASP A 72 13.16 -5.89 4.08
CA ASP A 72 14.37 -6.41 3.40
C ASP A 72 13.99 -7.40 2.29
N ASP A 73 13.06 -8.33 2.56
CA ASP A 73 12.57 -9.32 1.60
C ASP A 73 11.86 -8.64 0.39
N ILE A 74 11.04 -7.62 0.63
CA ILE A 74 10.39 -6.82 -0.43
C ILE A 74 11.44 -6.08 -1.27
N ALA A 75 12.40 -5.44 -0.63
CA ALA A 75 13.47 -4.70 -1.31
C ALA A 75 14.36 -5.61 -2.16
N ASP A 76 14.63 -6.83 -1.70
CA ASP A 76 15.42 -7.81 -2.45
C ASP A 76 14.63 -8.43 -3.60
N PHE A 77 13.34 -8.72 -3.41
CA PHE A 77 12.45 -9.13 -4.49
C PHE A 77 12.43 -8.10 -5.62
N ASP A 78 12.32 -6.81 -5.29
CA ASP A 78 12.32 -5.70 -6.25
C ASP A 78 13.60 -5.59 -7.09
N LYS A 79 14.74 -5.99 -6.53
CA LYS A 79 16.00 -6.06 -7.28
C LYS A 79 16.02 -7.27 -8.22
N ILE A 80 15.57 -8.42 -7.74
CA ILE A 80 15.64 -9.69 -8.48
C ILE A 80 14.68 -9.71 -9.67
N GLN A 81 13.46 -9.18 -9.52
CA GLN A 81 12.43 -9.24 -10.55
C GLN A 81 12.77 -8.45 -11.82
N LYS A 82 13.58 -7.38 -11.71
CA LYS A 82 13.91 -6.49 -12.85
C LYS A 82 14.80 -7.16 -13.90
N THR A 83 15.68 -8.06 -13.48
CA THR A 83 16.73 -8.60 -14.35
C THR A 83 16.17 -9.50 -15.48
N PRO A 84 15.27 -10.46 -15.21
CA PRO A 84 14.69 -11.28 -16.27
C PRO A 84 13.86 -10.47 -17.28
N ALA A 85 13.07 -9.50 -16.79
CA ALA A 85 12.26 -8.63 -17.63
C ALA A 85 13.12 -7.82 -18.62
N GLN A 86 14.20 -7.19 -18.14
CA GLN A 86 15.12 -6.42 -18.99
C GLN A 86 15.84 -7.29 -20.03
N LYS A 87 16.25 -8.51 -19.65
CA LYS A 87 16.86 -9.48 -20.57
C LYS A 87 15.89 -9.88 -21.67
N PHE A 88 14.66 -10.21 -21.30
CA PHE A 88 13.63 -10.59 -22.28
C PHE A 88 13.27 -9.41 -23.19
N GLN A 89 13.08 -8.21 -22.65
CA GLN A 89 12.79 -7.01 -23.45
C GLN A 89 13.88 -6.74 -24.49
N SER A 90 15.16 -6.88 -24.11
CA SER A 90 16.28 -6.70 -25.03
C SER A 90 16.31 -7.77 -26.13
N PHE A 91 16.01 -9.01 -25.77
CA PHE A 91 15.90 -10.14 -26.72
C PHE A 91 14.73 -9.96 -27.69
N ASP A 92 13.56 -9.57 -27.18
CA ASP A 92 12.34 -9.35 -27.94
C ASP A 92 12.44 -8.17 -28.88
N SER A 93 13.01 -7.06 -28.42
CA SER A 93 13.30 -5.89 -29.26
C SER A 93 14.20 -6.24 -30.43
N LYS A 94 15.29 -7.00 -30.23
CA LYS A 94 16.18 -7.44 -31.33
C LYS A 94 15.46 -8.31 -32.35
N SER A 95 14.61 -9.23 -31.87
CA SER A 95 13.83 -10.13 -32.73
C SER A 95 12.81 -9.34 -33.57
N SER A 96 12.08 -8.43 -32.93
CA SER A 96 11.14 -7.53 -33.59
C SER A 96 11.82 -6.62 -34.62
N ASN A 97 12.99 -6.05 -34.27
CA ASN A 97 13.77 -5.21 -35.17
C ASN A 97 14.26 -5.98 -36.41
N TYR A 98 14.66 -7.25 -36.25
CA TYR A 98 15.02 -8.10 -37.39
C TYR A 98 13.84 -8.27 -38.35
N TYR A 99 12.66 -8.65 -37.86
CA TYR A 99 11.49 -8.85 -38.72
C TYR A 99 11.04 -7.56 -39.40
N SER A 100 11.09 -6.43 -38.70
CA SER A 100 10.84 -5.11 -39.31
C SER A 100 11.84 -4.80 -40.42
N SER A 101 13.14 -5.01 -40.17
CA SER A 101 14.19 -4.75 -41.16
C SER A 101 14.11 -5.69 -42.36
N ALA A 102 13.77 -6.96 -42.14
CA ALA A 102 13.58 -7.94 -43.19
C ALA A 102 12.41 -7.55 -44.10
N ASN A 103 11.27 -7.15 -43.53
CA ASN A 103 10.10 -6.69 -44.29
C ASN A 103 10.43 -5.47 -45.16
N GLN A 104 11.14 -4.48 -44.63
CA GLN A 104 11.59 -3.32 -45.42
C GLN A 104 12.50 -3.72 -46.59
N LYS A 105 13.41 -4.68 -46.37
CA LYS A 105 14.31 -5.16 -47.44
C LYS A 105 13.57 -5.98 -48.51
N ILE A 106 12.48 -6.65 -48.15
CA ILE A 106 11.67 -7.42 -49.10
C ILE A 106 10.99 -6.51 -50.13
N GLU A 107 10.65 -5.27 -49.74
CA GLU A 107 10.04 -4.28 -50.64
C GLU A 107 10.93 -3.92 -51.84
N SER A 108 12.25 -4.05 -51.73
CA SER A 108 13.19 -3.79 -52.83
C SER A 108 13.34 -4.96 -53.80
N ILE A 109 12.68 -6.10 -53.56
CA ILE A 109 12.70 -7.26 -54.46
C ILE A 109 11.77 -6.98 -55.65
N ASN A 110 12.35 -6.92 -56.85
CA ASN A 110 11.63 -6.66 -58.09
C ASN A 110 10.81 -7.86 -58.58
N ASP A 111 11.32 -9.07 -58.42
CA ASP A 111 10.61 -10.30 -58.78
C ASP A 111 9.46 -10.52 -57.78
N SER A 112 8.21 -10.37 -58.25
CA SER A 112 7.03 -10.45 -57.41
C SER A 112 6.81 -11.86 -56.83
N LEU A 113 7.08 -12.91 -57.60
CA LEU A 113 6.93 -14.28 -57.13
C LEU A 113 7.97 -14.60 -56.05
N LEU A 114 9.21 -14.14 -56.25
CA LEU A 114 10.25 -14.26 -55.23
C LEU A 114 9.90 -13.46 -53.98
N ARG A 115 9.42 -12.22 -54.14
CA ARG A 115 9.01 -11.36 -53.03
C ARG A 115 7.92 -12.02 -52.19
N ASP A 116 6.85 -12.50 -52.82
CA ASP A 116 5.73 -13.15 -52.12
C ASP A 116 6.17 -14.42 -51.37
N LYS A 117 7.09 -15.18 -51.97
CA LYS A 117 7.67 -16.37 -51.32
C LYS A 117 8.46 -16.01 -50.06
N ILE A 118 9.24 -14.93 -50.09
CA ILE A 118 10.00 -14.48 -48.91
C ILE A 118 9.09 -13.86 -47.85
N ILE A 119 8.03 -13.12 -48.24
CA ILE A 119 6.99 -12.63 -47.30
C ILE A 119 6.39 -13.80 -46.51
N SER A 120 5.99 -14.87 -47.20
CA SER A 120 5.43 -16.06 -46.56
C SER A 120 6.42 -16.70 -45.59
N TYR A 121 7.68 -16.83 -46.00
CA TYR A 121 8.74 -17.39 -45.15
C TYR A 121 8.98 -16.57 -43.87
N ILE A 122 9.09 -15.24 -43.98
CA ILE A 122 9.24 -14.33 -42.83
C ILE A 122 8.01 -14.39 -41.92
N THR A 123 6.80 -14.46 -42.49
CA THR A 123 5.56 -14.58 -41.73
C THR A 123 5.56 -15.84 -40.86
N VAL A 124 5.88 -17.00 -41.44
CA VAL A 124 5.99 -18.27 -40.69
C VAL A 124 7.06 -18.18 -39.60
N SER A 125 8.23 -17.62 -39.91
CA SER A 125 9.31 -17.44 -38.93
C SER A 125 8.87 -16.57 -37.74
N SER A 126 8.24 -15.42 -38.01
CA SER A 126 7.77 -14.49 -36.97
C SER A 126 6.63 -15.08 -36.12
N ASN A 127 5.73 -15.87 -36.71
CA ASN A 127 4.69 -16.56 -35.97
C ASN A 127 5.27 -17.66 -35.07
N ASN A 128 6.26 -18.42 -35.55
CA ASN A 128 6.98 -19.39 -34.72
C ASN A 128 7.71 -18.71 -33.55
N TYR A 129 8.30 -17.54 -33.78
CA TYR A 129 8.90 -16.74 -32.72
C TYR A 129 7.87 -16.36 -31.64
N LYS A 130 6.74 -15.75 -32.06
CA LYS A 130 5.64 -15.38 -31.14
C LYS A 130 5.15 -16.57 -30.32
N SER A 131 4.99 -17.74 -30.96
CA SER A 131 4.57 -18.96 -30.25
C SER A 131 5.60 -19.41 -29.21
N LYS A 132 6.90 -19.29 -29.49
CA LYS A 132 7.98 -19.68 -28.58
C LYS A 132 8.12 -18.74 -27.38
N THR A 133 7.75 -17.46 -27.54
CA THR A 133 7.88 -16.46 -26.48
C THR A 133 6.61 -16.26 -25.66
N ASN A 134 5.49 -16.83 -26.09
CA ASN A 134 4.19 -16.66 -25.42
C ASN A 134 4.23 -17.07 -23.93
N GLU A 135 4.91 -18.16 -23.60
CA GLU A 135 5.06 -18.60 -22.20
C GLU A 135 5.84 -17.57 -21.36
N LEU A 136 6.94 -17.03 -21.89
CA LEU A 136 7.73 -16.01 -21.21
C LEU A 136 6.93 -14.72 -20.99
N ILE A 137 6.13 -14.30 -21.98
CA ILE A 137 5.24 -13.14 -21.86
C ILE A 137 4.21 -13.37 -20.75
N ASN A 138 3.61 -14.57 -20.68
CA ASN A 138 2.64 -14.89 -19.64
C ASN A 138 3.27 -14.92 -18.24
N LEU A 139 4.50 -15.42 -18.12
CA LEU A 139 5.25 -15.39 -16.85
C LEU A 139 5.55 -13.96 -16.42
N LEU A 140 5.99 -13.08 -17.32
CA LEU A 140 6.23 -11.67 -17.02
C LEU A 140 4.95 -10.95 -16.57
N ASN A 141 3.84 -11.15 -17.30
CA ASN A 141 2.55 -10.60 -16.91
C ASN A 141 2.08 -11.11 -15.53
N THR A 142 2.43 -12.34 -15.18
CA THR A 142 2.11 -12.92 -13.86
C THR A 142 2.98 -12.30 -12.77
N ILE A 143 4.27 -12.09 -13.03
CA ILE A 143 5.19 -11.39 -12.12
C ILE A 143 4.66 -9.97 -11.86
N ASP A 144 4.31 -9.21 -12.90
CA ASP A 144 3.80 -7.85 -12.74
C ASP A 144 2.52 -7.79 -11.89
N LYS A 145 1.58 -8.71 -12.12
CA LYS A 145 0.35 -8.81 -11.31
C LYS A 145 0.64 -9.16 -9.85
N ASN A 146 1.58 -10.08 -9.62
CA ASN A 146 1.97 -10.47 -8.26
C ASN A 146 2.66 -9.31 -7.54
N SER A 147 3.48 -8.51 -8.24
CA SER A 147 4.13 -7.33 -7.68
C SER A 147 3.12 -6.25 -7.29
N LEU A 148 2.08 -6.03 -8.10
CA LEU A 148 0.96 -5.15 -7.71
C LEU A 148 0.25 -5.68 -6.46
N THR A 149 0.00 -6.98 -6.41
CA THR A 149 -0.66 -7.62 -5.27
C THR A 149 0.18 -7.50 -3.98
N ILE A 150 1.49 -7.67 -4.07
CA ILE A 150 2.43 -7.47 -2.94
C ILE A 150 2.34 -6.02 -2.45
N ASN A 151 2.36 -5.04 -3.35
CA ASN A 151 2.25 -3.63 -3.00
C ASN A 151 0.93 -3.30 -2.30
N ASP A 152 -0.19 -3.83 -2.80
CA ASP A 152 -1.51 -3.63 -2.18
C ASP A 152 -1.53 -4.19 -0.75
N TYR A 153 -1.03 -5.41 -0.54
CA TYR A 153 -0.94 -6.00 0.80
C TYR A 153 0.03 -5.26 1.70
N HIS A 154 1.14 -4.75 1.17
CA HIS A 154 2.08 -3.93 1.92
C HIS A 154 1.43 -2.64 2.41
N LEU A 155 0.69 -1.94 1.54
CA LEU A 155 -0.07 -0.75 1.92
C LEU A 155 -1.11 -1.05 3.01
N VAL A 156 -1.87 -2.13 2.85
CA VAL A 156 -2.84 -2.57 3.87
C VAL A 156 -2.14 -2.86 5.20
N LEU A 157 -0.99 -3.56 5.18
CA LEU A 157 -0.21 -3.84 6.37
C LEU A 157 0.21 -2.55 7.09
N LYS A 158 0.73 -1.57 6.35
CA LYS A 158 1.13 -0.27 6.90
C LYS A 158 -0.04 0.43 7.60
N ILE A 159 -1.19 0.50 6.93
CA ILE A 159 -2.39 1.15 7.47
C ILE A 159 -2.86 0.42 8.75
N LEU A 160 -3.03 -0.90 8.70
CA LEU A 160 -3.55 -1.67 9.83
C LEU A 160 -2.63 -1.62 11.05
N ASN A 161 -1.31 -1.57 10.85
CA ASN A 161 -0.36 -1.48 11.96
C ASN A 161 -0.30 -0.07 12.57
N THR A 162 -0.65 0.97 11.82
CA THR A 162 -0.55 2.36 12.29
C THR A 162 -1.87 2.92 12.85
N ILE A 163 -3.02 2.33 12.52
CA ILE A 163 -4.33 2.70 13.12
C ILE A 163 -4.29 2.73 14.66
N PRO A 164 -3.81 1.70 15.37
CA PRO A 164 -3.81 1.72 16.84
C PRO A 164 -2.93 2.83 17.43
N LEU A 165 -1.87 3.22 16.72
CA LEU A 165 -0.96 4.29 17.15
C LEU A 165 -1.66 5.65 17.08
N ILE A 166 -2.34 5.95 15.97
CA ILE A 166 -3.05 7.22 15.81
C ILE A 166 -4.30 7.29 16.70
N GLU A 167 -5.02 6.18 16.89
CA GLU A 167 -6.17 6.12 17.81
C GLU A 167 -5.72 6.37 19.26
N LYS A 168 -4.61 5.77 19.68
CA LYS A 168 -4.03 6.02 21.01
C LYS A 168 -3.67 7.50 21.17
N TYR A 169 -3.01 8.09 20.18
CA TYR A 169 -2.68 9.51 20.21
C TYR A 169 -3.93 10.39 20.31
N GLN A 170 -4.97 10.09 19.52
CA GLN A 170 -6.23 10.85 19.54
C GLN A 170 -6.92 10.80 20.91
N VAL A 171 -6.89 9.65 21.58
CA VAL A 171 -7.45 9.49 22.94
C VAL A 171 -6.59 10.25 23.96
N ASP A 172 -5.28 10.05 23.93
CA ASP A 172 -4.35 10.61 24.93
C ASP A 172 -4.21 12.13 24.81
N ASN A 173 -4.41 12.68 23.61
CA ASN A 173 -4.24 14.11 23.31
C ASN A 173 -5.57 14.80 22.97
N PHE A 174 -6.72 14.17 23.26
CA PHE A 174 -8.02 14.74 22.96
C PHE A 174 -8.22 16.08 23.72
N PRO A 175 -8.46 17.21 23.03
CA PRO A 175 -8.56 18.51 23.71
C PRO A 175 -9.71 18.56 24.72
N ASN A 176 -9.47 19.22 25.87
CA ASN A 176 -10.48 19.38 26.90
C ASN A 176 -11.59 20.32 26.44
N LYS A 177 -12.79 19.77 26.21
CA LYS A 177 -13.97 20.53 25.77
C LYS A 177 -14.35 21.70 26.71
N THR A 178 -13.97 21.63 27.98
CA THR A 178 -14.29 22.66 28.97
C THR A 178 -13.57 23.98 28.67
N GLU A 179 -12.32 23.92 28.21
CA GLU A 179 -11.55 25.12 27.87
C GLU A 179 -12.23 25.91 26.75
N PHE A 180 -12.73 25.22 25.73
CA PHE A 180 -13.51 25.85 24.65
C PHE A 180 -14.81 26.46 25.15
N LYS A 181 -15.53 25.77 26.06
CA LYS A 181 -16.77 26.29 26.66
C LYS A 181 -16.50 27.56 27.47
N ASP A 182 -15.43 27.60 28.25
CA ASP A 182 -15.07 28.75 29.06
C ASP A 182 -14.71 29.96 28.18
N ILE A 183 -13.99 29.73 27.08
CA ILE A 183 -13.73 30.77 26.06
C ILE A 183 -15.05 31.31 25.49
N ILE A 184 -15.99 30.43 25.10
CA ILE A 184 -17.31 30.83 24.58
C ILE A 184 -18.08 31.67 25.61
N ILE A 185 -18.11 31.26 26.87
CA ILE A 185 -18.78 31.99 27.95
C ILE A 185 -18.17 33.38 28.12
N ASN A 186 -16.84 33.48 28.09
CA ASN A 186 -16.15 34.77 28.23
C ASN A 186 -16.40 35.69 27.04
N GLN A 187 -16.42 35.15 25.82
CA GLN A 187 -16.80 35.90 24.61
C GLN A 187 -18.23 36.45 24.74
N GLN A 188 -19.20 35.64 25.16
CA GLN A 188 -20.59 36.08 25.36
C GLN A 188 -20.71 37.19 26.40
N LYS A 189 -19.98 37.10 27.52
CA LYS A 189 -19.95 38.17 28.54
C LYS A 189 -19.36 39.46 27.96
N LEU A 190 -18.29 39.36 27.18
CA LEU A 190 -17.65 40.51 26.55
C LEU A 190 -18.58 41.19 25.54
N THR A 191 -19.25 40.42 24.68
CA THR A 191 -20.24 40.94 23.72
C THR A 191 -21.36 41.70 24.44
N LYS A 192 -21.97 41.11 25.47
CA LYS A 192 -23.01 41.80 26.26
C LYS A 192 -22.52 43.12 26.87
N ARG A 193 -21.27 43.15 27.32
CA ARG A 193 -20.67 44.37 27.88
C ARG A 193 -20.46 45.43 26.80
N ILE A 194 -19.96 45.06 25.63
CA ILE A 194 -19.82 45.97 24.49
C ILE A 194 -21.19 46.53 24.10
N ASP A 195 -22.18 45.67 23.87
CA ASP A 195 -23.55 46.09 23.51
C ASP A 195 -24.14 47.08 24.52
N SER A 196 -23.97 46.82 25.82
CA SER A 196 -24.48 47.70 26.88
C SER A 196 -23.84 49.10 26.90
N LEU A 197 -22.62 49.23 26.38
CA LEU A 197 -21.91 50.51 26.25
C LEU A 197 -22.23 51.19 24.92
N THR A 198 -22.47 50.44 23.85
CA THR A 198 -22.82 51.00 22.53
C THR A 198 -24.25 51.51 22.48
N VAL A 199 -25.21 50.82 23.11
CA VAL A 199 -26.63 51.24 23.16
C VAL A 199 -26.82 52.58 23.90
N LYS A 200 -25.88 53.00 24.76
CA LYS A 200 -25.92 54.33 25.38
C LYS A 200 -25.61 55.49 24.42
N HIS A 201 -25.10 55.19 23.23
CA HIS A 201 -24.67 56.15 22.23
C HIS A 201 -25.48 56.07 20.92
N LEU A 202 -26.48 55.18 20.87
CA LEU A 202 -27.52 55.10 19.84
C LEU A 202 -28.84 55.63 20.40
#